data_AF-A0A2E5DY19-F1
#
_entry.id   AF-A0A2E5DY19-F1
#
_cell.length_a   1.000
_cell.length_b   1.000
_cell.length_c   1.000
_cell.angle_alpha   90.00
_cell.angle_beta   90.00
_cell.angle_gamma   90.00
#
_symmetry.space_group_name_H-M   'P 1'
#
loop_
_entity.id
_entity.type
_entity.pdbx_description
1 polymer ?
#
loop_
_entity_poly.entity_id
_entity_poly.type
_entity_poly.pdbx_seq_one_letter_code
_entity_poly.pdbx_strand_id
1 'polypeptide(L)'
;MLDAGTIAAIIGSLLGIAGGALGTWMCIRNTRAGDQRRFIIKAAITTWVAVVLLTVLLLTLDSQWKWLLWLLYGPLLLCLIVYINRTIAKMRGDQ
;
A
#
# COMPACT_ATOMS: atom_id res chain seq x y z
N MET A 1 25.49 -10.67 -20.25
CA MET A 1 25.51 -10.69 -18.77
C MET A 1 24.44 -9.70 -18.33
N LEU A 2 23.62 -9.99 -17.32
CA LEU A 2 22.62 -9.03 -16.85
C LEU A 2 23.34 -7.80 -16.26
N ASP A 3 22.96 -6.61 -16.70
CA ASP A 3 23.51 -5.37 -16.14
C ASP A 3 23.07 -5.19 -14.69
N ALA A 4 23.90 -4.55 -13.88
CA ALA A 4 23.63 -4.33 -12.45
C ALA A 4 22.28 -3.62 -12.20
N GLY A 5 21.86 -2.73 -13.11
CA GLY A 5 20.58 -2.05 -13.04
C GLY A 5 19.38 -3.00 -13.15
N THR A 6 19.44 -3.99 -14.04
CA THR A 6 18.37 -4.99 -14.21
C THR A 6 18.29 -5.92 -13.01
N ILE A 7 19.44 -6.32 -12.46
CA ILE A 7 19.51 -7.14 -11.25
C ILE A 7 18.89 -6.39 -10.06
N ALA A 8 19.25 -5.11 -9.88
CA ALA A 8 18.69 -4.28 -8.82
C ALA A 8 17.18 -4.07 -8.98
N ALA A 9 16.68 -3.86 -10.21
CA ALA A 9 15.26 -3.73 -10.48
C ALA A 9 14.48 -5.00 -10.13
N ILE A 10 15.00 -6.18 -10.46
CA ILE A 10 14.36 -7.46 -10.15
C ILE A 10 14.32 -7.68 -8.63
N ILE A 11 15.46 -7.53 -7.95
CA ILE A 11 15.56 -7.76 -6.50
C ILE A 11 14.67 -6.76 -5.75
N GLY A 12 14.73 -5.47 -6.12
CA GLY A 12 13.91 -4.43 -5.51
C GLY A 12 12.41 -4.69 -5.67
N SER A 13 11.98 -5.12 -6.86
CA SER A 13 10.58 -5.46 -7.12
C SER A 13 10.11 -6.66 -6.29
N LEU A 14 10.92 -7.72 -6.22
CA LEU A 14 10.62 -8.91 -5.41
C LEU A 14 10.51 -8.58 -3.92
N LEU A 15 11.47 -7.81 -3.39
CA LEU A 15 11.44 -7.37 -1.99
C LEU A 15 10.24 -6.47 -1.70
N GLY A 16 9.88 -5.58 -2.62
CA GLY A 16 8.69 -4.73 -2.49
C GLY A 16 7.40 -5.55 -2.40
N ILE A 17 7.22 -6.51 -3.31
CA ILE A 17 6.03 -7.39 -3.31
C ILE A 17 6.01 -8.27 -2.06
N ALA A 18 7.14 -8.89 -1.70
CA ALA A 18 7.23 -9.74 -0.52
C ALA A 18 6.95 -8.97 0.77
N GLY A 19 7.54 -7.78 0.92
CA GLY A 19 7.28 -6.89 2.07
C GLY A 19 5.82 -6.47 2.16
N GLY A 20 5.21 -6.07 1.05
CA GLY A 20 3.79 -5.70 1.00
C GLY A 20 2.87 -6.89 1.34
N ALA A 21 3.17 -8.08 0.84
CA ALA A 21 2.40 -9.29 1.09
C ALA A 21 2.51 -9.74 2.55
N LEU A 22 3.71 -9.75 3.11
CA LEU A 22 3.95 -10.08 4.52
C LEU A 22 3.26 -9.08 5.45
N GLY A 23 3.36 -7.78 5.18
CA GLY A 23 2.67 -6.75 5.95
C GLY A 23 1.15 -6.92 5.92
N THR A 24 0.59 -7.17 4.73
CA THR A 24 -0.85 -7.43 4.54
C THR A 24 -1.29 -8.67 5.32
N TRP A 25 -0.53 -9.75 5.23
CA TRP A 25 -0.82 -11.00 5.93
C TRP A 25 -0.78 -10.84 7.44
N MET A 26 0.23 -10.13 7.98
CA MET A 26 0.31 -9.83 9.40
C MET A 26 -0.90 -9.02 9.88
N CYS A 27 -1.34 -8.00 9.12
CA CYS A 27 -2.56 -7.24 9.44
C CYS A 27 -3.81 -8.12 9.50
N ILE A 28 -4.01 -9.00 8.50
CA ILE A 28 -5.17 -9.89 8.44
C ILE A 28 -5.13 -10.93 9.57
N ARG A 29 -3.94 -11.47 9.89
CA ARG A 29 -3.77 -12.48 10.94
C ARG A 29 -3.93 -11.92 12.35
N ASN A 30 -3.51 -10.67 12.59
CA ASN A 30 -3.61 -10.01 13.89
C ASN A 30 -5.04 -9.50 14.21
N THR A 31 -5.94 -9.50 13.22
CA THR A 31 -7.32 -9.02 13.38
C THR A 31 -8.21 -10.14 13.91
N ARG A 32 -8.98 -9.86 14.97
CA ARG A 32 -9.97 -10.79 15.53
C ARG A 32 -11.00 -11.21 14.47
N ALA A 33 -11.37 -12.48 14.46
CA ALA A 33 -12.32 -13.03 13.48
C ALA A 33 -13.69 -12.32 13.58
N GLY A 34 -14.25 -11.93 12.44
CA GLY A 34 -15.54 -11.22 12.35
C GLY A 34 -15.54 -10.09 11.30
N ASP A 35 -16.44 -9.12 11.46
CA ASP A 35 -16.62 -8.01 10.52
C ASP A 35 -15.38 -7.10 10.38
N GLN A 36 -14.54 -7.00 11.42
CA GLN A 36 -13.26 -6.29 11.37
C GLN A 36 -12.31 -6.88 10.31
N ARG A 37 -12.29 -8.21 10.16
CA ARG A 37 -11.42 -8.89 9.19
C ARG A 37 -11.87 -8.63 7.77
N ARG A 38 -13.19 -8.58 7.52
CA ARG A 38 -13.74 -8.21 6.20
C ARG A 38 -13.37 -6.78 5.83
N PHE A 39 -13.45 -5.85 6.77
CA PHE A 39 -13.02 -4.46 6.55
C PHE A 39 -11.52 -4.38 6.22
N ILE A 40 -10.67 -5.04 6.99
CA ILE A 40 -9.21 -5.01 6.78
C ILE A 40 -8.82 -5.65 5.44
N ILE A 41 -9.50 -6.73 5.02
CA ILE A 41 -9.30 -7.31 3.68
C ILE A 41 -9.68 -6.29 2.58
N LYS A 42 -10.83 -5.61 2.71
CA LYS A 42 -11.22 -4.57 1.73
C LYS A 42 -10.22 -3.42 1.71
N ALA A 43 -9.77 -2.95 2.87
CA ALA A 43 -8.75 -1.89 2.97
C ALA A 43 -7.42 -2.32 2.34
N ALA A 44 -6.98 -3.56 2.58
CA ALA A 44 -5.77 -4.11 1.96
C ALA A 44 -5.88 -4.16 0.43
N ILE A 45 -7.01 -4.64 -0.11
CA ILE A 45 -7.25 -4.66 -1.56
C ILE A 45 -7.19 -3.23 -2.12
N THR A 46 -7.86 -2.27 -1.48
CA THR A 46 -7.81 -0.86 -1.90
C THR A 46 -6.39 -0.30 -1.90
N THR A 47 -5.59 -0.61 -0.87
CA THR A 47 -4.18 -0.18 -0.80
C THR A 47 -3.35 -0.80 -1.92
N TRP A 48 -3.51 -2.09 -2.19
CA TRP A 48 -2.81 -2.76 -3.30
C TRP A 48 -3.20 -2.17 -4.65
N VAL A 49 -4.49 -1.92 -4.89
CA VAL A 49 -4.98 -1.25 -6.10
C VAL A 49 -4.37 0.15 -6.23
N ALA A 50 -4.33 0.94 -5.15
CA ALA A 50 -3.74 2.27 -5.16
C ALA A 50 -2.23 2.23 -5.45
N VAL A 51 -1.49 1.28 -4.87
CA VAL A 51 -0.05 1.09 -5.12
C VAL A 51 0.22 0.69 -6.57
N VAL A 52 -0.55 -0.26 -7.11
CA VAL A 52 -0.40 -0.67 -8.52
C VAL A 52 -0.74 0.49 -9.44
N LEU A 53 -1.84 1.20 -9.19
CA LEU A 53 -2.25 2.36 -9.98
C LEU A 53 -1.20 3.46 -9.96
N LEU A 54 -0.64 3.77 -8.79
CA LEU A 54 0.43 4.74 -8.65
C LEU A 54 1.72 4.30 -9.36
N THR A 55 2.07 3.02 -9.28
CA THR A 55 3.24 2.46 -9.96
C THR A 55 3.09 2.53 -11.48
N VAL A 56 1.92 2.16 -12.02
CA VAL A 56 1.60 2.29 -13.44
C VAL A 56 1.68 3.76 -13.87
N LEU A 57 1.06 4.67 -13.13
CA LEU A 57 1.14 6.11 -13.42
C LEU A 57 2.59 6.60 -13.40
N LEU A 58 3.42 6.16 -12.46
CA LEU A 58 4.80 6.61 -12.35
C LEU A 58 5.69 6.10 -13.51
N LEU A 59 5.35 4.94 -14.07
CA LEU A 59 6.00 4.39 -15.26
C LEU A 59 5.50 5.01 -16.57
N THR A 60 4.23 5.42 -16.64
CA THR A 60 3.63 5.97 -17.88
C THR A 60 3.68 7.49 -17.98
N LEU A 61 3.78 8.24 -16.87
CA LEU A 61 3.85 9.70 -16.90
C LEU A 61 5.26 10.22 -17.20
N ASP A 62 5.31 11.22 -18.07
CA ASP A 62 6.50 12.03 -18.31
C ASP A 62 6.92 12.84 -17.07
N SER A 63 8.24 13.09 -16.98
CA SER A 63 8.95 13.60 -15.80
C SER A 63 8.30 14.82 -15.11
N GLN A 64 7.68 15.72 -15.89
CA GLN A 64 7.10 16.97 -15.39
C GLN A 64 5.88 16.75 -14.47
N TRP A 65 5.09 15.69 -14.72
CA TRP A 65 3.89 15.40 -13.95
C TRP A 65 4.16 14.50 -12.73
N LYS A 66 5.36 13.92 -12.63
CA LYS A 66 5.77 13.09 -11.48
C LYS A 66 5.78 13.86 -10.17
N TRP A 67 6.04 15.17 -10.21
CA TRP A 67 6.00 16.01 -9.01
C TRP A 67 4.58 16.11 -8.41
N LEU A 68 3.55 16.21 -9.26
CA LEU A 68 2.15 16.18 -8.83
C LEU A 68 1.77 14.82 -8.23
N LEU A 69 2.29 13.72 -8.78
CA LEU A 69 2.12 12.39 -8.19
C LEU A 69 2.70 12.30 -6.78
N TRP A 70 3.89 12.85 -6.54
CA TRP A 70 4.48 12.94 -5.21
C TRP A 70 3.67 13.81 -4.26
N LEU A 71 3.18 14.95 -4.74
CA LEU A 71 2.31 15.85 -3.98
C LEU A 71 0.98 15.18 -3.62
N LEU A 72 0.42 14.34 -4.50
CA LEU A 72 -0.79 13.59 -4.22
C LEU A 72 -0.51 12.40 -3.28
N TYR A 73 0.62 11.72 -3.46
CA TYR A 73 0.99 10.51 -2.73
C TYR A 73 1.13 10.74 -1.22
N GLY A 74 1.88 11.77 -0.80
CA GLY A 74 2.13 12.03 0.62
C GLY A 74 0.85 12.24 1.45
N PRO A 75 -0.02 13.19 1.07
CA PRO A 75 -1.30 13.42 1.74
C PRO A 75 -2.26 12.24 1.64
N LEU A 76 -2.30 11.55 0.48
CA LEU A 76 -3.17 10.39 0.28
C LEU A 76 -2.77 9.24 1.22
N LEU A 77 -1.47 9.00 1.39
CA LEU A 77 -0.94 8.04 2.36
C LEU A 77 -1.31 8.42 3.78
N LEU A 78 -1.07 9.66 4.19
CA LEU A 78 -1.39 10.14 5.53
C LEU A 78 -2.89 10.00 5.81
N CYS A 79 -3.74 10.41 4.87
CA CYS A 79 -5.19 10.25 4.99
C CYS A 79 -5.59 8.80 5.11
N LEU A 80 -5.01 7.91 4.30
CA LEU A 80 -5.35 6.48 4.30
C LEU A 80 -4.94 5.82 5.61
N ILE A 81 -3.76 6.14 6.16
CA ILE A 81 -3.30 5.68 7.46
C ILE A 81 -4.24 6.17 8.58
N VAL A 82 -4.55 7.48 8.59
CA VAL A 82 -5.44 8.07 9.61
C VAL A 82 -6.85 7.47 9.51
N TYR A 83 -7.38 7.30 8.30
CA TYR A 83 -8.71 6.75 8.07
C TYR A 83 -8.81 5.29 8.54
N ILE A 84 -7.84 4.45 8.18
CA ILE A 84 -7.80 3.05 8.60
C ILE A 84 -7.65 2.97 10.12
N ASN A 85 -6.75 3.74 10.72
CA ASN A 85 -6.57 3.75 12.18
C ASN A 85 -7.82 4.22 12.92
N ARG A 86 -8.48 5.29 12.47
CA ARG A 86 -9.75 5.75 13.06
C ARG A 86 -10.85 4.71 12.95
N THR A 87 -10.91 4.00 11.84
CA THR A 87 -11.93 2.96 11.63
C THR A 87 -11.68 1.75 12.53
N ILE A 88 -10.42 1.31 12.65
CA ILE A 88 -10.04 0.24 13.57
C ILE A 88 -10.31 0.64 15.03
N ALA A 89 -10.03 1.89 15.42
CA ALA A 89 -10.30 2.41 16.76
C ALA A 89 -11.80 2.38 17.09
N LYS A 90 -12.67 2.85 16.17
CA LYS A 90 -14.13 2.77 16.33
C LYS A 90 -14.62 1.33 16.50
N MET A 91 -14.00 0.38 15.80
CA MET A 91 -14.37 -1.03 15.91
C MET A 91 -13.86 -1.71 17.19
N ARG A 92 -12.85 -1.14 17.88
CA ARG A 92 -12.32 -1.66 19.15
C ARG A 92 -13.14 -1.23 20.37
N GLY A 93 -14.04 -0.26 20.24
CA GLY A 93 -14.90 0.19 21.33
C GLY A 93 -14.24 1.17 22.30
N ASP A 94 -13.18 1.88 21.87
CA ASP A 94 -12.63 3.02 22.64
C ASP A 94 -13.54 4.27 22.47
N GLN A 95 -14.76 4.20 23.02
CA GLN A 95 -15.55 5.37 23.40
C GLN A 95 -15.68 5.42 24.93
#